data_AF-A0A2V9ZMT4-F1
#
_entry.id   AF-A0A2V9ZMT4-F1
#
_cell.length_a   1.000
_cell.length_b   1.000
_cell.length_c   1.000
_cell.angle_alpha   90.00
_cell.angle_beta   90.00
_cell.angle_gamma   90.00
#
_symmetry.space_group_name_H-M   'P 1'
#
loop_
_entity.id
_entity.type
_entity.pdbx_description
1 polymer ?
#
loop_
_entity_poly.entity_id
_entity_poly.type
_entity_poly.pdbx_seq_one_letter_code
_entity_poly.pdbx_strand_id
1 'polypeptide(L)' 'MNVIADDRTIEKKDRNVNEPIQFYTGREHMLYELVVWTVDKNRITGYLSTPKGAPLPVQPGQGTD' A
#
# COMPACT_ATOMS: atom_id res chain seq x y z
N MET A 1 -0.16 -11.94 8.51
CA MET A 1 -0.85 -10.84 7.80
C MET A 1 -0.82 -11.18 6.33
N ASN A 2 -1.97 -11.06 5.63
CA ASN A 2 -2.03 -11.29 4.19
C ASN A 2 -2.14 -9.93 3.51
N VAL A 3 -1.21 -9.62 2.61
CA VAL A 3 -1.29 -8.44 1.75
C VAL A 3 -1.77 -8.94 0.39
N ILE A 4 -2.91 -8.43 -0.07
CA ILE A 4 -3.48 -8.77 -1.37
C ILE A 4 -3.35 -7.52 -2.24
N ALA A 5 -2.63 -7.64 -3.35
CA ALA A 5 -2.48 -6.58 -4.34
C ALA A 5 -2.69 -7.18 -5.73
N ASP A 6 -3.66 -6.66 -6.47
CA ASP A 6 -4.15 -7.20 -7.74
C ASP A 6 -4.37 -8.73 -7.64
N ASP A 7 -3.59 -9.53 -8.37
CA ASP A 7 -3.68 -10.99 -8.41
C ASP A 7 -2.66 -11.69 -7.49
N ARG A 8 -1.90 -10.94 -6.69
CA ARG A 8 -0.82 -11.47 -5.84
C ARG A 8 -1.21 -11.41 -4.37
N THR A 9 -1.14 -12.59 -3.73
CA THR A 9 -1.21 -12.70 -2.27
C THR A 9 0.20 -12.87 -1.73
N ILE A 10 0.59 -11.94 -0.86
CA ILE A 10 1.82 -12.01 -0.09
C ILE A 10 1.44 -12.49 1.31
N GLU A 11 1.67 -13.78 1.58
CA GLU A 11 1.54 -14.34 2.92
C GLU A 11 2.82 -14.03 3.70
N LYS A 12 2.70 -13.23 4.76
CA LYS A 12 3.81 -13.02 5.71
C LYS A 12 3.38 -13.42 7.11
N LYS A 13 4.01 -14.48 7.61
CA LYS A 13 4.04 -14.89 9.00
C LYS A 13 5.16 -14.06 9.65
N ASP A 14 4.85 -13.34 10.72
CA ASP A 14 5.82 -12.64 11.57
C ASP A 14 6.47 -11.36 11.01
N ARG A 15 5.66 -10.33 10.74
CA ARG A 15 6.15 -8.97 10.42
C ARG A 15 6.37 -8.14 11.68
N ASN A 16 7.47 -7.38 11.68
CA ASN A 16 7.75 -6.37 12.70
C ASN A 16 7.25 -4.99 12.24
N VAL A 17 6.93 -4.12 13.20
CA VAL A 17 6.74 -2.69 12.92
C VAL A 17 8.01 -2.09 12.29
N ASN A 18 7.84 -1.07 11.45
CA ASN A 18 8.88 -0.37 10.68
C ASN A 18 9.53 -1.15 9.53
N GLU A 19 9.06 -2.35 9.22
CA GLU A 19 9.55 -3.11 8.08
C GLU A 19 8.76 -2.77 6.80
N PRO A 20 9.43 -2.40 5.68
CA PRO A 20 8.73 -2.05 4.47
C PRO A 20 8.00 -3.24 3.83
N ILE A 21 6.78 -2.96 3.38
CA ILE A 21 5.93 -3.87 2.62
C ILE A 21 5.85 -3.40 1.19
N GLN A 22 6.67 -4.04 0.36
CA GLN A 22 6.69 -3.80 -1.07
C GLN A 22 5.68 -4.70 -1.78
N PHE A 23 4.90 -4.11 -2.68
CA PHE A 23 3.96 -4.82 -3.54
C PHE A 23 3.82 -4.11 -4.88
N TYR A 24 3.43 -4.87 -5.89
CA TYR A 24 3.18 -4.37 -7.23
C TYR A 24 1.67 -4.26 -7.45
N THR A 25 1.20 -3.18 -8.06
CA THR A 25 -0.21 -3.00 -8.40
C THR A 25 -0.40 -2.14 -9.66
N GLY A 26 -1.59 -2.23 -10.25
CA GLY A 26 -2.02 -1.51 -11.45
C GLY A 26 -1.52 -2.17 -12.74
N ARG A 27 -2.06 -1.74 -13.88
CA ARG A 27 -1.75 -2.28 -15.21
C ARG A 27 -0.25 -2.28 -15.54
N GLU A 28 0.48 -1.28 -15.06
CA GLU A 28 1.91 -1.13 -15.34
C GLU A 28 2.80 -1.85 -14.30
N HIS A 29 2.22 -2.60 -13.37
CA HIS A 29 2.92 -3.32 -12.30
C HIS A 29 3.94 -2.41 -11.61
N MET A 30 3.49 -1.28 -11.09
CA MET A 30 4.40 -0.32 -10.45
C MET A 30 4.68 -0.74 -9.00
N LEU A 31 5.89 -0.44 -8.50
CA LEU A 31 6.34 -0.79 -7.15
C LEU A 31 5.84 0.23 -6.12
N TYR A 32 4.96 -0.21 -5.22
CA TYR A 32 4.51 0.55 -4.06
C TYR A 32 5.15 -0.01 -2.79
N GLU A 33 5.27 0.85 -1.77
CA GLU A 33 5.80 0.48 -0.47
C GLU A 33 4.94 1.03 0.67
N LEU A 34 4.48 0.14 1.55
CA LEU A 34 3.77 0.50 2.78
C LEU A 34 4.68 0.29 3.98
N VAL A 35 4.80 1.29 4.84
CA VAL A 35 5.52 1.19 6.11
C VAL A 35 4.57 1.50 7.25
N VAL A 36 4.49 0.59 8.22
CA VAL A 36 3.67 0.73 9.42
C VAL A 36 4.56 1.02 10.61
N TRP A 37 4.38 2.18 11.25
CA TRP A 37 5.17 2.62 12.40
C TRP A 37 4.52 2.26 13.73
N THR A 38 3.21 2.47 13.84
CA THR A 38 2.44 2.09 15.04
C THR A 38 1.26 1.21 14.70
N VAL A 39 0.96 0.27 15.60
CA VAL A 39 -0.21 -0.59 15.55
C VAL A 39 -0.96 -0.45 16.88
N ASP A 40 -2.13 0.16 16.81
CA ASP A 40 -3.09 0.28 17.90
C ASP A 40 -4.26 -0.69 17.67
N LYS A 41 -5.18 -0.79 18.63
CA LYS A 41 -6.44 -1.49 18.44
C LYS A 41 -7.22 -0.84 17.28
N ASN A 42 -7.43 -1.59 16.20
CA ASN A 42 -8.16 -1.18 14.99
C ASN A 42 -7.59 0.04 14.24
N ARG A 43 -6.34 0.44 14.51
CA ARG A 43 -5.72 1.58 13.84
C ARG A 43 -4.23 1.32 13.63
N ILE A 44 -3.72 1.74 12.48
CA ILE A 44 -2.29 1.76 12.19
C ILE A 44 -1.89 3.16 11.76
N THR A 45 -0.65 3.56 12.06
CA THR A 45 -0.06 4.79 11.54
C THR A 45 1.17 4.45 10.71
N GLY A 46 1.34 5.09 9.56
CA GLY A 46 2.37 4.75 8.60
C GLY A 46 2.33 5.65 7.37
N TYR A 47 3.06 5.24 6.34
CA TYR A 47 3.06 5.92 5.04
C TYR A 47 2.99 4.92 3.89
N LEU A 48 2.43 5.38 2.77
CA LEU A 48 2.43 4.70 1.49
C LEU A 48 3.27 5.50 0.52
N SER A 49 4.37 4.92 0.07
CA SER A 49 5.24 5.48 -0.96
C SER A 49 4.76 5.04 -2.33
N THR A 50 4.55 6.00 -3.22
CA THR A 50 4.16 5.77 -4.61
C THR A 50 5.36 5.94 -5.53
N PRO A 51 5.54 5.10 -6.56
CA PRO A 51 6.63 5.25 -7.50
C PRO A 51 6.46 6.54 -8.32
N LYS A 52 7.59 7.09 -8.79
CA LYS A 52 7.57 8.27 -9.65
C LYS A 52 6.80 7.94 -10.94
N GLY A 53 5.78 8.73 -11.26
CA GLY A 53 4.92 8.51 -12.42
C GLY A 53 3.67 7.67 -12.15
N ALA A 54 3.43 7.26 -10.90
CA ALA A 54 2.16 6.65 -10.52
C ALA A 54 0.99 7.59 -10.81
N PRO A 55 -0.16 7.06 -11.29
CA PRO A 55 -1.38 7.85 -11.40
C PRO A 55 -1.73 8.45 -10.04
N LEU A 56 -2.11 9.72 -10.02
CA LEU A 56 -2.61 10.33 -8.81
C LEU A 56 -3.88 9.59 -8.37
N PRO A 57 -4.05 9.32 -7.06
CA PRO A 57 -5.30 8.77 -6.55
C PRO A 57 -6.46 9.67 -7.00
N VAL A 58 -7.53 9.06 -7.52
CA VAL A 58 -8.76 9.80 -7.82
C VAL A 58 -9.28 10.34 -6.49
N GLN A 59 -9.22 11.66 -6.32
CA GLN A 59 -9.76 12.30 -5.13
C GLN A 59 -11.29 12.24 -5.20
N PRO A 60 -11.97 11.64 -4.20
CA PRO A 60 -13.43 11.63 -4.15
C PRO A 60 -13.91 13.09 -4.03
N GLY A 61 -14.36 13.68 -5.14
CA GLY A 61 -14.77 15.09 -5.22
C GLY A 61 -14.35 15.80 -6.51
N GLN A 62 -13.38 15.28 -7.25
CA GLN A 62 -13.10 15.74 -8.63
C GLN A 62 -13.86 14.86 -9.62
N GLY A 63 -15.20 14.93 -9.56
CA GLY A 63 -16.03 14.52 -10.69
C GLY A 63 -15.93 15.61 -11.75
N THR A 64 -15.38 15.27 -12.91
CA THR A 64 -15.56 16.09 -14.11
C THR A 64 -17.01 15.92 -14.57
N ASP A 65 -17.76 17.01 -14.48
CA ASP A 65 -18.95 17.27 -15.29
C ASP A 65 -18.60 17.16 -16.80
#